data_AF-A0ABD7HIX5-F1
#
_entry.id   AF-A0ABD7HIX5-F1
#
_cell.length_a   1.000
_cell.length_b   1.000
_cell.length_c   1.000
_cell.angle_alpha   90.00
_cell.angle_beta   90.00
_cell.angle_gamma   90.00
#
_symmetry.space_group_name_H-M   'P 1'
#
loop_
_entity.id
_entity.type
_entity.pdbx_description
1 polymer ?
#
loop_
_entity_poly.entity_id
_entity_poly.type
_entity_poly.pdbx_seq_one_letter_code
_entity_poly.pdbx_strand_id
1 'polypeptide(L)' 'MSSPTRELIEIQLGATKRKSLTGLVRQGRQAGHGWRKIADSVSRESGIPVSHTTIARWFENEAVAS' A
#
# COMPACT_ATOMS: atom_id res chain seq x y z
N MET A 1 -7.20 -6.96 -6.90
CA MET A 1 -7.04 -8.35 -6.40
C MET A 1 -6.56 -8.32 -4.96
N SER A 2 -7.20 -9.09 -4.07
CA SER A 2 -6.64 -9.39 -2.75
C SER A 2 -5.56 -10.46 -2.92
N SER A 3 -4.42 -10.29 -2.24
CA SER A 3 -3.36 -11.30 -2.17
C SER A 3 -3.02 -11.53 -0.69
N PRO A 4 -2.50 -12.72 -0.31
CA PRO A 4 -2.12 -12.99 1.08
C PRO A 4 -1.18 -11.92 1.66
N THR A 5 -0.26 -11.41 0.84
CA THR A 5 0.64 -10.31 1.24
C THR A 5 -0.12 -9.02 1.53
N ARG A 6 -1.16 -8.69 0.73
CA ARG A 6 -1.99 -7.50 0.95
C ARG A 6 -2.75 -7.59 2.28
N GLU A 7 -3.32 -8.74 2.57
CA GLU A 7 -4.05 -8.99 3.83
C GLU A 7 -3.12 -8.89 5.05
N LEU A 8 -1.94 -9.52 4.99
CA LEU A 8 -0.95 -9.40 6.06
C LEU A 8 -0.51 -7.95 6.28
N ILE A 9 -0.31 -7.16 5.22
CA ILE A 9 0.00 -5.73 5.33
C ILE A 9 -1.12 -4.98 6.05
N GLU A 10 -2.39 -5.21 5.68
CA GLU A 10 -3.53 -4.55 6.33
C GLU A 10 -3.62 -4.91 7.83
N ILE A 11 -3.42 -6.19 8.18
CA ILE A 11 -3.38 -6.63 9.58
C ILE A 11 -2.29 -5.90 10.35
N GLN A 12 -1.06 -5.84 9.80
CA GLN A 12 0.06 -5.19 10.47
C GLN A 12 -0.16 -3.69 10.64
N LEU A 13 -0.63 -2.99 9.59
CA LEU A 13 -0.90 -1.56 9.64
C LEU A 13 -2.02 -1.21 10.64
N GLY A 14 -3.07 -2.04 10.70
CA GLY A 14 -4.19 -1.88 11.62
C GLY A 14 -3.78 -2.14 13.08
N ALA A 15 -3.06 -3.23 13.33
CA ALA A 15 -2.66 -3.64 14.67
C ALA A 15 -1.66 -2.69 15.34
N THR A 16 -0.69 -2.14 14.58
CA THR A 16 0.38 -1.32 15.18
C THR A 16 0.12 0.17 15.13
N LYS A 17 -0.56 0.69 14.10
CA LYS A 17 -0.60 2.15 13.87
C LYS A 17 -1.97 2.73 13.52
N ARG A 18 -3.04 1.92 13.55
CA ARG A 18 -4.39 2.34 13.10
C ARG A 18 -4.35 2.96 11.69
N LYS A 19 -3.45 2.48 10.85
CA LYS A 19 -3.31 2.89 9.45
C LYS A 19 -3.97 1.84 8.56
N SER A 20 -4.32 2.21 7.33
CA SER A 20 -4.73 1.27 6.29
C SER A 20 -3.81 1.41 5.08
N LEU A 21 -3.68 0.33 4.31
CA LEU A 21 -2.88 0.34 3.08
C LEU A 21 -3.42 1.37 2.09
N THR A 22 -4.74 1.38 1.88
CA THR A 22 -5.41 2.35 1.02
C THR A 22 -5.17 3.79 1.47
N GLY A 23 -5.19 4.06 2.79
CA GLY A 23 -4.91 5.38 3.34
C GLY A 23 -3.49 5.84 3.05
N LEU A 24 -2.49 4.98 3.29
CA LEU A 24 -1.09 5.26 2.99
C LEU A 24 -0.84 5.53 1.50
N VAL A 25 -1.44 4.71 0.63
CA VAL A 25 -1.32 4.87 -0.82
C VAL A 25 -1.97 6.18 -1.25
N ARG A 26 -3.20 6.46 -0.82
CA ARG A 26 -3.91 7.70 -1.17
C ARG A 26 -3.13 8.94 -0.73
N GLN A 27 -2.65 8.96 0.52
CA GLN A 27 -1.86 10.06 1.05
C GLN A 27 -0.56 10.24 0.24
N GLY A 28 0.13 9.14 -0.09
CA GLY A 28 1.33 9.19 -0.92
C GLY A 28 1.08 9.74 -2.31
N ARG A 29 0.01 9.30 -2.98
CA ARG A 29 -0.38 9.81 -4.30
C ARG A 29 -0.75 11.29 -4.27
N GLN A 30 -1.51 11.73 -3.26
CA GLN A 30 -1.86 13.14 -3.06
C GLN A 30 -0.64 14.02 -2.78
N ALA A 31 0.38 13.49 -2.11
CA ALA A 31 1.66 14.16 -1.90
C ALA A 31 2.60 14.10 -3.14
N GLY A 32 2.12 13.66 -4.30
CA GLY A 32 2.89 13.56 -5.54
C GLY A 32 3.97 12.47 -5.52
N HIS A 33 3.89 11.50 -4.60
CA HIS A 33 4.92 10.46 -4.50
C HIS A 33 4.75 9.39 -5.59
N GLY A 34 5.88 9.01 -6.17
CA GLY A 34 5.96 7.84 -7.05
C GLY A 34 5.78 6.53 -6.29
N TRP A 35 5.41 5.47 -7.00
CA TRP A 35 5.12 4.15 -6.45
C TRP A 35 6.26 3.57 -5.61
N ARG A 36 7.52 3.86 -5.96
CA ARG A 36 8.70 3.43 -5.18
C ARG A 36 8.67 3.96 -3.75
N LYS A 37 8.51 5.27 -3.59
CA LYS A 37 8.46 5.92 -2.27
C LYS A 37 7.24 5.46 -1.45
N ILE A 38 6.12 5.18 -2.11
CA ILE A 38 4.93 4.62 -1.44
C ILE A 38 5.21 3.21 -0.94
N ALA A 39 5.81 2.34 -1.76
CA ALA A 39 6.19 0.99 -1.35
C ALA A 39 7.17 0.99 -0.17
N ASP A 40 8.19 1.84 -0.19
CA ASP A 40 9.13 2.01 0.92
C ASP A 40 8.41 2.42 2.21
N SER A 41 7.40 3.30 2.09
CA SER A 41 6.58 3.69 3.24
C SER A 41 5.71 2.55 3.75
N VAL A 42 5.07 1.80 2.86
CA VAL A 42 4.25 0.64 3.23
C VAL A 42 5.11 -0.40 3.93
N SER A 43 6.29 -0.73 3.39
CA SER A 43 7.20 -1.68 4.00
C SER A 43 7.71 -1.23 5.37
N ARG A 44 8.07 0.05 5.51
CA ARG A 44 8.51 0.59 6.80
C ARG A 44 7.40 0.57 7.85
N GLU A 45 6.17 0.86 7.46
CA GLU A 45 5.04 0.97 8.39
C GLU A 45 4.42 -0.39 8.75
N SER A 46 4.44 -1.36 7.82
CA SER A 46 3.90 -2.70 8.03
C SER A 46 4.95 -3.73 8.49
N GLY A 47 6.24 -3.44 8.32
CA GLY A 47 7.32 -4.42 8.51
C GLY A 47 7.43 -5.47 7.40
N ILE A 48 6.58 -5.40 6.36
CA ILE A 48 6.53 -6.40 5.28
C ILE A 48 7.14 -5.80 3.99
N PRO A 49 8.22 -6.37 3.45
CA PRO A 49 8.77 -5.96 2.17
C PRO A 49 7.75 -6.10 1.04
N VAL A 50 7.52 -5.04 0.27
CA VAL A 50 6.63 -5.04 -0.89
C VAL A 50 7.25 -4.21 -2.01
N SER A 51 7.16 -4.71 -3.24
CA SER A 51 7.70 -4.02 -4.39
C SER A 51 6.77 -2.91 -4.89
N HIS A 52 7.34 -1.88 -5.50
CA HIS A 52 6.58 -0.78 -6.10
C HIS A 52 5.69 -1.23 -7.26
N THR A 53 6.10 -2.23 -8.04
CA THR A 53 5.27 -2.80 -9.10
C THR A 53 4.08 -3.56 -8.53
N THR A 54 4.26 -4.25 -7.40
CA THR A 54 3.15 -4.90 -6.66
C THR A 54 2.12 -3.87 -6.19
N ILE A 55 2.57 -2.78 -5.54
CA ILE A 55 1.68 -1.70 -5.10
C ILE A 55 0.96 -1.07 -6.29
N ALA A 56 1.68 -0.72 -7.36
CA ALA A 56 1.07 -0.15 -8.56
C ALA A 56 -0.01 -1.08 -9.14
N ARG A 57 0.27 -2.38 -9.28
CA ARG A 57 -0.71 -3.37 -9.77
C ARG A 57 -1.97 -3.49 -8.92
N TRP A 58 -1.85 -3.33 -7.59
CA TRP A 58 -3.00 -3.39 -6.71
C TRP A 58 -3.93 -2.18 -6.88
N PHE A 59 -3.36 -0.98 -7.08
CA PHE A 59 -4.12 0.28 -7.03
C PHE A 59 -4.37 0.93 -8.40
N GLU A 60 -3.60 0.62 -9.45
CA GLU A 60 -3.89 1.06 -10.82
C GLU A 60 -5.07 0.30 -11.41
N ASN A 61 -5.21 -0.99 -11.10
CA ASN A 61 -6.39 -1.77 -11.52
C ASN A 61 -7.68 -1.35 -10.82
N GLU A 62 -7.61 -0.78 -9.61
CA GLU A 62 -8.79 -0.29 -8.89
C GLU A 62 -9.32 1.01 -9.51
N ALA A 63 -8.46 1.83 -10.11
CA ALA A 63 -8.86 3.07 -10.80
C ALA A 63 -9.56 2.83 -12.14
N VAL A 64 -9.37 1.67 -12.76
CA VAL A 64 -10.04 1.29 -14.03
C VAL A 64 -11.42 0.68 -13.78
N ALA A 65 -11.68 0.21 -12.56
CA ALA A 65 -12.96 -0.39 -12.17
C ALA A 65 -13.94 0.61 -11.51
N SER A 66 -13.58 1.91 -11.47
CA SER A 66 -14.37 3.02 -10.91
C SER A 66 -14.94 3.89 -12.02
#